data_AF-A0A7S0WZ90-F1
#
_entry.id   AF-A0A7S0WZ90-F1
#
_cell.length_a   1.000
_cell.length_b   1.000
_cell.length_c   1.000
_cell.angle_alpha   90.00
_cell.angle_beta   90.00
_cell.angle_gamma   90.00
#
_symmetry.space_group_name_H-M   'P 1'
#
loop_
_entity.id
_entity.type
_entity.pdbx_description
1 polymer ?
#
loop_
_entity_poly.entity_id
_entity_poly.type
_entity_poly.pdbx_seq_one_letter_code
_entity_poly.pdbx_strand_id
1 'polypeptide(L)'
;PDHFTPDHAAAVVAALRGMAKNWMSVLCKAFVDAPPEGRGMYARTLSAYAAIAEPAVTATFFRTAITRLLKIVEDAAKPLPPPDMITDGGMDPVQRRCTYTELALVLSPGLDDAGCATLLRACKPAVLDPKEPALQKKGYKVLSQLCEQRPGFLRAHIGDVLGLILA
;
A
#
# COMPACT_ATOMS: atom_id res chain seq x y z
N PRO A 1 10.91 31.14 1.36
CA PRO A 1 11.77 31.98 0.50
C PRO A 1 10.90 32.72 -0.53
N ASP A 2 11.11 34.03 -0.72
CA ASP A 2 10.27 34.89 -1.57
C ASP A 2 10.26 34.51 -3.06
N HIS A 3 11.11 33.54 -3.43
CA HIS A 3 11.32 33.02 -4.79
C HIS A 3 10.62 31.67 -5.05
N PHE A 4 10.03 31.02 -4.03
CA PHE A 4 9.24 29.80 -4.23
C PHE A 4 7.75 30.14 -4.36
N THR A 5 7.37 30.59 -5.55
CA THR A 5 5.98 30.99 -5.86
C THR A 5 5.07 29.77 -6.08
N PRO A 6 3.74 29.92 -5.96
CA PRO A 6 2.80 28.85 -6.28
C PRO A 6 2.96 28.31 -7.71
N ASP A 7 3.23 29.18 -8.68
CA ASP A 7 3.45 28.77 -10.07
C ASP A 7 4.71 27.93 -10.24
N HIS A 8 5.78 28.32 -9.55
CA HIS A 8 7.01 27.52 -9.53
C HIS A 8 6.77 26.16 -8.88
N ALA A 9 6.05 26.11 -7.77
CA ALA A 9 5.68 24.86 -7.10
C ALA A 9 4.84 23.95 -8.03
N ALA A 10 3.85 24.51 -8.73
CA ALA A 10 3.02 23.77 -9.69
C ALA A 10 3.86 23.21 -10.85
N ALA A 11 4.79 24.00 -11.39
CA ALA A 11 5.71 23.56 -12.43
C ALA A 11 6.61 22.41 -11.96
N VAL A 12 7.13 22.49 -10.74
CA VAL A 12 7.94 21.41 -10.12
C VAL A 12 7.10 20.14 -9.96
N VAL A 13 5.88 20.23 -9.44
CA VAL A 13 4.98 19.08 -9.31
C VAL A 13 4.64 18.46 -10.67
N ALA A 14 4.41 19.28 -11.69
CA ALA A 14 4.17 18.80 -13.06
C ALA A 14 5.38 18.03 -13.62
N ALA A 15 6.60 18.55 -13.41
CA ALA A 15 7.83 17.86 -13.81
C ALA A 15 7.99 16.51 -13.07
N LEU A 16 7.79 16.50 -11.75
CA LEU A 16 7.85 15.27 -10.94
C LEU A 16 6.79 14.25 -11.37
N ARG A 17 5.56 14.69 -11.65
CA ARG A 17 4.47 13.84 -12.17
C ARG A 17 4.89 13.16 -13.48
N GLY A 18 5.54 13.87 -14.39
CA GLY A 18 6.04 13.30 -15.65
C GLY A 18 7.07 12.18 -15.46
N MET A 19 7.77 12.17 -14.32
CA MET A 19 8.75 11.14 -13.97
C MET A 19 8.18 10.03 -13.05
N ALA A 20 6.93 10.16 -12.61
CA ALA A 20 6.38 9.34 -11.52
C ALA A 20 6.47 7.84 -11.82
N LYS A 21 6.14 7.40 -13.04
CA LYS A 21 6.20 5.98 -13.41
C LYS A 21 7.59 5.37 -13.18
N ASN A 22 8.64 6.07 -13.60
CA ASN A 22 10.02 5.59 -13.51
C ASN A 22 10.48 5.56 -12.04
N TRP A 23 10.23 6.66 -11.30
CA TRP A 23 10.60 6.74 -9.90
C TRP A 23 9.82 5.75 -9.03
N MET A 24 8.51 5.63 -9.22
CA MET A 24 7.69 4.68 -8.47
C MET A 24 8.16 3.24 -8.70
N SER A 25 8.58 2.88 -9.92
CA SER A 25 9.15 1.56 -10.19
C SER A 25 10.40 1.29 -9.35
N VAL A 26 11.36 2.22 -9.34
CA VAL A 26 12.59 2.10 -8.56
C VAL A 26 12.30 2.09 -7.06
N LEU A 27 11.45 3.00 -6.61
CA LEU A 27 11.11 3.15 -5.20
C LEU A 27 10.32 1.96 -4.65
N CYS A 28 9.39 1.38 -5.43
CA CYS A 28 8.67 0.16 -5.02
C CYS A 28 9.65 -1.00 -4.82
N LYS A 29 10.59 -1.19 -5.74
CA LYS A 29 11.64 -2.20 -5.58
C LYS A 29 12.49 -1.94 -4.35
N ALA A 30 12.98 -0.70 -4.18
CA ALA A 30 13.78 -0.33 -3.02
C ALA A 30 13.02 -0.51 -1.70
N PHE A 31 11.71 -0.21 -1.68
CA PHE A 31 10.85 -0.45 -0.51
C PHE A 31 10.75 -1.94 -0.16
N VAL A 32 10.55 -2.81 -1.16
CA VAL A 32 10.45 -4.26 -0.96
C VAL A 32 11.78 -4.86 -0.48
N ASP A 33 12.89 -4.41 -1.07
CA ASP A 33 14.23 -4.90 -0.75
C ASP A 33 14.75 -4.38 0.60
N ALA A 34 14.27 -3.22 1.06
CA ALA A 34 14.71 -2.63 2.33
C ALA A 34 14.24 -3.44 3.54
N PRO A 35 15.05 -3.50 4.62
CA PRO A 35 14.60 -4.05 5.90
C PRO A 35 13.54 -3.13 6.54
N PRO A 36 12.72 -3.64 7.48
CA PRO A 36 11.59 -2.91 8.06
C PRO A 36 11.94 -1.50 8.57
N GLU A 37 13.08 -1.33 9.24
CA GLU A 37 13.58 -0.07 9.78
C GLU A 37 13.96 0.97 8.72
N GLY A 38 14.35 0.53 7.52
CA GLY A 38 14.72 1.41 6.40
C GLY A 38 13.53 1.86 5.54
N ARG A 39 12.36 1.23 5.68
CA ARG A 39 11.21 1.44 4.79
C ARG A 39 10.53 2.80 4.95
N GLY A 40 10.66 3.45 6.10
CA GLY A 40 9.94 4.70 6.39
C GLY A 40 10.26 5.84 5.42
N MET A 41 11.48 5.91 4.90
CA MET A 41 11.85 6.92 3.89
C MET A 41 11.20 6.62 2.54
N TYR A 42 11.32 5.39 2.04
CA TYR A 42 10.71 4.98 0.78
C TYR A 42 9.19 5.10 0.82
N ALA A 43 8.56 4.73 1.94
CA ALA A 43 7.12 4.85 2.14
C ALA A 43 6.63 6.29 1.95
N ARG A 44 7.30 7.26 2.57
CA ARG A 44 6.93 8.68 2.47
C ARG A 44 7.07 9.20 1.04
N THR A 45 8.19 8.89 0.38
CA THR A 45 8.44 9.32 -1.00
C THR A 45 7.47 8.67 -1.99
N LEU A 46 7.22 7.37 -1.88
CA LEU A 46 6.24 6.66 -2.69
C LEU A 46 4.83 7.21 -2.49
N SER A 47 4.45 7.49 -1.25
CA SER A 47 3.14 8.05 -0.91
C SER A 47 2.94 9.43 -1.54
N ALA A 48 3.96 10.29 -1.48
CA ALA A 48 3.95 11.59 -2.15
C ALA A 48 3.84 11.44 -3.68
N TYR A 49 4.60 10.52 -4.29
CA TYR A 49 4.49 10.24 -5.72
C TYR A 49 3.12 9.70 -6.11
N ALA A 50 2.57 8.77 -5.34
CA ALA A 50 1.26 8.20 -5.59
C ALA A 50 0.17 9.30 -5.59
N ALA A 51 0.27 10.28 -4.70
CA ALA A 51 -0.66 11.40 -4.60
C ALA A 51 -0.62 12.35 -5.81
N ILE A 52 0.52 12.46 -6.51
CA ILE A 52 0.67 13.36 -7.67
C ILE A 52 0.66 12.65 -9.01
N ALA A 53 0.90 11.34 -9.05
CA ALA A 53 0.94 10.55 -10.27
C ALA A 53 -0.44 10.49 -10.95
N GLU A 54 -0.45 10.18 -12.24
CA GLU A 54 -1.70 9.86 -12.92
C GLU A 54 -2.36 8.64 -12.27
N PRO A 55 -3.69 8.63 -12.07
CA PRO A 55 -4.37 7.53 -11.40
C PRO A 55 -4.07 6.15 -12.02
N ALA A 56 -3.96 6.08 -13.35
CA ALA A 56 -3.65 4.84 -14.06
C ALA A 56 -2.25 4.28 -13.73
N VAL A 57 -1.27 5.16 -13.47
CA VAL A 57 0.09 4.79 -13.08
C VAL A 57 0.06 4.18 -11.68
N THR A 58 -0.51 4.90 -10.70
CA THR A 58 -0.63 4.39 -9.32
C THR A 58 -1.42 3.09 -9.26
N ALA A 59 -2.55 3.00 -9.98
CA ALA A 59 -3.37 1.80 -10.03
C ALA A 59 -2.60 0.59 -10.57
N THR A 60 -1.65 0.79 -11.48
CA THR A 60 -0.80 -0.31 -12.00
C THR A 60 0.11 -0.87 -10.91
N PHE A 61 0.85 -0.01 -10.19
CA PHE A 61 1.70 -0.45 -9.08
C PHE A 61 0.90 -1.07 -7.94
N PHE A 62 -0.28 -0.50 -7.64
CA PHE A 62 -1.17 -1.02 -6.62
C PHE A 62 -1.67 -2.42 -6.97
N ARG A 63 -2.13 -2.65 -8.20
CA ARG A 63 -2.53 -3.99 -8.65
C ARG A 63 -1.40 -4.99 -8.52
N THR A 64 -0.17 -4.63 -8.90
CA THR A 64 1.00 -5.49 -8.71
C THR A 64 1.21 -5.84 -7.23
N ALA A 65 1.11 -4.86 -6.34
CA ALA A 65 1.26 -5.09 -4.89
C ALA A 65 0.18 -6.02 -4.34
N ILE A 66 -1.09 -5.81 -4.69
CA ILE A 66 -2.22 -6.65 -4.26
C ILE A 66 -2.12 -8.07 -4.84
N THR A 67 -1.83 -8.22 -6.13
CA THR A 67 -1.67 -9.55 -6.75
C THR A 67 -0.56 -10.35 -6.05
N ARG A 68 0.56 -9.69 -5.74
CA ARG A 68 1.65 -10.32 -4.99
C ARG A 68 1.22 -10.68 -3.55
N LEU A 69 0.53 -9.77 -2.86
CA LEU A 69 -0.02 -10.04 -1.52
C LEU A 69 -0.93 -11.27 -1.51
N LEU A 70 -1.89 -11.34 -2.43
CA LEU A 70 -2.84 -12.46 -2.52
C LEU A 70 -2.13 -13.77 -2.83
N LYS A 71 -1.18 -13.75 -3.77
CA LYS A 71 -0.34 -14.92 -4.06
C LYS A 71 0.43 -15.42 -2.83
N ILE A 72 1.01 -14.52 -2.03
CA ILE A 72 1.71 -14.92 -0.79
C ILE A 72 0.73 -15.57 0.20
N VAL A 73 -0.48 -15.03 0.33
CA VAL A 73 -1.53 -15.60 1.19
C VAL A 73 -1.92 -17.00 0.72
N GLU A 74 -2.14 -17.17 -0.60
CA GLU A 74 -2.49 -18.45 -1.20
C GLU A 74 -1.36 -19.48 -1.06
N ASP A 75 -0.12 -19.09 -1.31
CA ASP A 75 1.05 -19.97 -1.21
C ASP A 75 1.31 -20.41 0.24
N ALA A 76 1.08 -19.53 1.21
CA ALA A 76 1.21 -19.85 2.65
C ALA A 76 0.16 -20.85 3.15
N ALA A 77 -0.97 -21.00 2.44
CA ALA A 77 -2.00 -21.98 2.77
C ALA A 77 -1.71 -23.38 2.19
N LYS A 78 -0.71 -23.51 1.31
CA LYS A 78 -0.36 -24.79 0.68
C LYS A 78 0.50 -25.65 1.63
N PRO A 79 0.34 -26.99 1.62
CA PRO A 79 1.15 -27.89 2.45
C PRO A 79 2.65 -27.87 2.13
N LEU A 80 2.99 -27.55 0.88
CA LEU A 80 4.36 -27.48 0.39
C LEU A 80 4.59 -26.16 -0.35
N PRO A 81 5.79 -25.55 -0.23
CA PRO A 81 6.12 -24.33 -0.96
C PRO A 81 6.11 -24.58 -2.48
N PRO A 82 5.36 -23.80 -3.27
CA PRO A 82 5.37 -23.93 -4.71
C PRO A 82 6.67 -23.39 -5.33
N PRO A 83 7.13 -23.92 -6.48
CA PRO A 83 8.38 -23.49 -7.11
C PRO A 83 8.44 -22.01 -7.49
N ASP A 84 7.29 -21.40 -7.77
CA ASP A 84 7.13 -20.01 -8.19
C ASP A 84 6.65 -19.09 -7.05
N MET A 85 6.88 -19.52 -5.80
CA MET A 85 6.53 -18.73 -4.62
C MET A 85 7.24 -17.38 -4.61
N ILE A 86 6.57 -16.36 -4.07
CA ILE A 86 7.17 -15.04 -3.88
C ILE A 86 8.13 -15.07 -2.69
N THR A 87 9.39 -14.73 -2.95
CA THR A 87 10.48 -14.75 -1.96
C THR A 87 11.00 -13.37 -1.55
N ASP A 88 10.59 -12.31 -2.25
CA ASP A 88 10.98 -10.95 -1.93
C ASP A 88 10.10 -10.33 -0.82
N GLY A 89 10.61 -9.26 -0.19
CA GLY A 89 9.87 -8.53 0.85
C GLY A 89 9.95 -9.11 2.25
N GLY A 90 10.82 -10.10 2.52
CA GLY A 90 11.04 -10.63 3.86
C GLY A 90 11.52 -12.07 3.88
N MET A 91 12.01 -12.50 5.05
CA MET A 91 12.59 -13.83 5.24
C MET A 91 11.54 -14.93 5.31
N ASP A 92 10.36 -14.62 5.86
CA ASP A 92 9.25 -15.55 6.06
C ASP A 92 7.94 -15.04 5.41
N PRO A 93 6.93 -15.90 5.21
CA PRO A 93 5.66 -15.50 4.60
C PRO A 93 4.94 -14.36 5.33
N VAL A 94 5.05 -14.26 6.66
CA VAL A 94 4.39 -13.20 7.45
C VAL A 94 5.03 -11.86 7.16
N GLN A 95 6.36 -11.79 7.12
CA GLN A 95 7.09 -10.58 6.75
C GLN A 95 6.74 -10.13 5.33
N ARG A 96 6.65 -11.07 4.37
CA ARG A 96 6.27 -10.75 2.99
C ARG A 96 4.84 -10.20 2.92
N ARG A 97 3.88 -10.82 3.62
CA ARG A 97 2.51 -10.30 3.75
C ARG A 97 2.49 -8.88 4.33
N CYS A 98 3.26 -8.64 5.38
CA CYS A 98 3.39 -7.30 5.99
C CYS A 98 3.93 -6.28 4.99
N THR A 99 4.97 -6.63 4.24
CA THR A 99 5.62 -5.76 3.25
C THR A 99 4.66 -5.37 2.13
N TYR A 100 3.98 -6.35 1.52
CA TYR A 100 3.06 -6.06 0.42
C TYR A 100 1.76 -5.38 0.87
N THR A 101 1.30 -5.65 2.10
CA THR A 101 0.22 -4.88 2.73
C THR A 101 0.62 -3.41 2.90
N GLU A 102 1.82 -3.15 3.40
CA GLU A 102 2.30 -1.78 3.60
C GLU A 102 2.60 -1.06 2.28
N LEU A 103 3.13 -1.76 1.27
CA LEU A 103 3.30 -1.20 -0.07
C LEU A 103 1.96 -0.78 -0.68
N ALA A 104 0.94 -1.64 -0.59
CA ALA A 104 -0.40 -1.32 -1.08
C ALA A 104 -1.00 -0.10 -0.34
N LEU A 105 -0.78 -0.02 0.98
CA LEU A 105 -1.19 1.12 1.80
C LEU A 105 -0.49 2.42 1.36
N VAL A 106 0.81 2.39 1.15
CA VAL A 106 1.63 3.53 0.73
C VAL A 106 1.15 4.12 -0.60
N LEU A 107 0.61 3.29 -1.50
CA LEU A 107 0.08 3.70 -2.80
C LEU A 107 -1.36 4.26 -2.72
N SER A 108 -2.06 4.10 -1.60
CA SER A 108 -3.47 4.51 -1.45
C SER A 108 -3.80 6.00 -1.68
N PRO A 109 -2.89 6.98 -1.50
CA PRO A 109 -3.19 8.38 -1.81
C PRO A 109 -3.56 8.63 -3.28
N GLY A 110 -3.06 7.81 -4.20
CA GLY A 110 -3.38 7.91 -5.63
C GLY A 110 -4.49 6.97 -6.10
N LEU A 111 -5.18 6.29 -5.19
CA LEU A 111 -6.28 5.40 -5.53
C LEU A 111 -7.62 6.13 -5.55
N ASP A 112 -8.51 5.63 -6.41
CA ASP A 112 -9.93 5.91 -6.40
C ASP A 112 -10.66 5.04 -5.36
N ASP A 113 -11.97 5.25 -5.22
CA ASP A 113 -12.79 4.52 -4.26
C ASP A 113 -12.79 3.00 -4.53
N ALA A 114 -12.72 2.58 -5.80
CA ALA A 114 -12.63 1.17 -6.16
C ALA A 114 -11.30 0.53 -5.73
N GLY A 115 -10.19 1.26 -5.89
CA GLY A 115 -8.87 0.89 -5.36
C GLY A 115 -8.88 0.80 -3.84
N CYS A 116 -9.48 1.77 -3.16
CA CYS A 116 -9.65 1.76 -1.70
C CYS A 116 -10.50 0.57 -1.23
N ALA A 117 -11.61 0.25 -1.92
CA ALA A 117 -12.43 -0.94 -1.63
C ALA A 117 -11.62 -2.24 -1.77
N THR A 118 -10.79 -2.31 -2.81
CA THR A 118 -9.91 -3.47 -3.04
C THR A 118 -8.88 -3.61 -1.94
N LEU A 119 -8.27 -2.51 -1.50
CA LEU A 119 -7.32 -2.50 -0.38
C LEU A 119 -7.99 -2.96 0.91
N LEU A 120 -9.16 -2.42 1.25
CA LEU A 120 -9.93 -2.82 2.43
C LEU A 120 -10.22 -4.32 2.44
N ARG A 121 -10.71 -4.86 1.32
CA ARG A 121 -11.03 -6.28 1.19
C ARG A 121 -9.78 -7.17 1.31
N ALA A 122 -8.66 -6.78 0.70
CA ALA A 122 -7.41 -7.53 0.78
C ALA A 122 -6.81 -7.54 2.20
N CYS A 123 -7.04 -6.48 2.99
CA CYS A 123 -6.53 -6.36 4.35
C CYS A 123 -7.47 -6.93 5.42
N LYS A 124 -8.74 -7.20 5.11
CA LYS A 124 -9.69 -7.80 6.06
C LYS A 124 -9.17 -9.07 6.76
N PRO A 125 -8.57 -10.06 6.06
CA PRO A 125 -8.02 -11.24 6.72
C PRO A 125 -6.89 -10.90 7.71
N ALA A 126 -6.08 -9.87 7.43
CA ALA A 126 -5.03 -9.43 8.33
C ALA A 126 -5.59 -8.87 9.64
N VAL A 127 -6.66 -8.07 9.57
CA VAL A 127 -7.33 -7.48 10.75
C VAL A 127 -7.90 -8.58 11.67
N LEU A 128 -8.46 -9.62 11.06
CA LEU A 128 -9.16 -10.71 11.75
C LEU A 128 -8.25 -11.87 12.17
N ASP A 129 -6.92 -11.75 12.03
CA ASP A 129 -5.97 -12.82 12.36
C ASP A 129 -5.32 -12.58 13.73
N PRO A 130 -5.86 -13.15 14.83
CA PRO A 130 -5.31 -12.96 16.17
C PRO A 130 -3.98 -13.69 16.38
N LYS A 131 -3.59 -14.60 15.46
CA LYS A 131 -2.38 -15.42 15.60
C LYS A 131 -1.14 -14.69 15.10
N GLU A 132 -1.32 -13.66 14.28
CA GLU A 132 -0.23 -12.90 13.65
C GLU A 132 -0.31 -11.40 13.99
N PRO A 133 0.09 -10.99 15.22
CA PRO A 133 -0.04 -9.60 15.68
C PRO A 133 0.64 -8.57 14.78
N ALA A 134 1.77 -8.94 14.16
CA ALA A 134 2.48 -8.09 13.23
C ALA A 134 1.63 -7.75 11.99
N LEU A 135 0.94 -8.75 11.45
CA LEU A 135 0.07 -8.58 10.30
C LEU A 135 -1.23 -7.85 10.69
N GLN A 136 -1.79 -8.19 11.85
CA GLN A 136 -2.95 -7.50 12.41
C GLN A 136 -2.70 -5.99 12.56
N LYS A 137 -1.53 -5.61 13.09
CA LYS A 137 -1.11 -4.21 13.17
C LYS A 137 -1.08 -3.52 11.80
N LYS A 138 -0.65 -4.22 10.74
CA LYS A 138 -0.67 -3.66 9.36
C LYS A 138 -2.10 -3.52 8.83
N GLY A 139 -2.98 -4.49 9.11
CA GLY A 139 -4.40 -4.40 8.79
C GLY A 139 -5.07 -3.18 9.44
N TYR A 140 -4.87 -2.98 10.74
CA TYR A 140 -5.41 -1.80 11.44
C TYR A 140 -4.82 -0.48 10.94
N LYS A 141 -3.54 -0.46 10.55
CA LYS A 141 -2.93 0.71 9.93
C LYS A 141 -3.63 1.10 8.62
N VAL A 142 -4.06 0.12 7.83
CA VAL A 142 -4.86 0.36 6.62
C VAL A 142 -6.21 0.96 6.97
N LEU A 143 -6.90 0.42 7.97
CA LEU A 143 -8.19 0.96 8.42
C LEU A 143 -8.08 2.40 8.90
N SER A 144 -7.11 2.70 9.78
CA SER A 144 -6.89 4.06 10.28
C SER A 144 -6.63 5.04 9.12
N GLN A 145 -5.76 4.70 8.18
CA GLN A 145 -5.46 5.59 7.06
C GLN A 145 -6.67 5.83 6.14
N LEU A 146 -7.45 4.79 5.83
CA LEU A 146 -8.68 4.94 5.04
C LEU A 146 -9.72 5.80 5.78
N CYS A 147 -9.85 5.64 7.09
CA CYS A 147 -10.77 6.43 7.90
C CYS A 147 -10.38 7.91 7.94
N GLU A 148 -9.09 8.20 8.10
CA GLU A 148 -8.57 9.56 8.22
C GLU A 148 -8.56 10.31 6.88
N GLN A 149 -8.20 9.63 5.79
CA GLN A 149 -7.91 10.29 4.51
C GLN A 149 -9.03 10.19 3.48
N ARG A 150 -10.03 9.30 3.69
CA ARG A 150 -11.10 9.04 2.72
C ARG A 150 -12.49 9.10 3.38
N PRO A 151 -12.94 10.28 3.87
CA PRO A 151 -14.23 10.41 4.54
C PRO A 151 -15.42 10.04 3.65
N GLY A 152 -15.35 10.29 2.34
CA GLY A 152 -16.38 9.90 1.37
C GLY A 152 -16.53 8.37 1.27
N PHE A 153 -15.40 7.69 1.04
CA PHE A 153 -15.33 6.22 1.05
C PHE A 153 -15.81 5.64 2.38
N LEU A 154 -15.35 6.17 3.52
CA LEU A 154 -15.73 5.70 4.84
C LEU A 154 -17.24 5.75 5.06
N ARG A 155 -17.91 6.83 4.64
CA ARG A 155 -19.38 6.94 4.78
C ARG A 155 -20.12 5.81 4.06
N ALA A 156 -19.64 5.40 2.88
CA ALA A 156 -20.23 4.30 2.13
C ALA A 156 -19.93 2.91 2.72
N HIS A 157 -18.82 2.77 3.46
CA HIS A 157 -18.32 1.48 3.97
C HIS A 157 -18.28 1.38 5.50
N ILE A 158 -18.96 2.28 6.22
CA ILE A 158 -18.85 2.39 7.68
C ILE A 158 -19.27 1.11 8.40
N GLY A 159 -20.29 0.41 7.89
CA GLY A 159 -20.74 -0.87 8.46
C GLY A 159 -19.66 -1.95 8.39
N ASP A 160 -18.98 -2.07 7.26
CA ASP A 160 -17.88 -3.02 7.08
C ASP A 160 -16.70 -2.69 8.00
N VAL A 161 -16.34 -1.40 8.08
CA VAL A 161 -15.23 -0.94 8.93
C VAL A 161 -15.54 -1.16 10.41
N LEU A 162 -16.75 -0.83 10.88
CA LEU A 162 -17.16 -1.07 12.26
C LEU A 162 -17.20 -2.57 12.58
N GLY A 163 -17.69 -3.39 11.65
CA GLY A 163 -17.67 -4.84 11.80
C GLY A 163 -16.27 -5.43 11.93
N LEU A 164 -15.24 -4.77 11.39
CA LEU A 164 -13.84 -5.17 11.55
C LEU A 164 -13.21 -4.69 12.86
N ILE A 165 -13.57 -3.50 13.33
CA ILE A 165 -13.02 -2.91 14.56
C ILE A 165 -13.61 -3.57 15.81
N LEU A 166 -14.86 -4.04 15.73
CA LEU A 166 -15.58 -4.66 16.85
C LEU A 166 -15.48 -6.19 16.89
N ALA A 167 -14.80 -6.80 15.91
CA ALA A 167 -14.58 -8.25 15.84
C ALA A 167 -13.41 -8.68 16.72
#